data_AF-V8N2S6-F1
#
_entry.id   AF-V8N2S6-F1
#
_cell.length_a   1.000
_cell.length_b   1.000
_cell.length_c   1.000
_cell.angle_alpha   90.00
_cell.angle_beta   90.00
_cell.angle_gamma   90.00
#
_symmetry.space_group_name_H-M   'P 1'
#
loop_
_entity.id
_entity.type
_entity.pdbx_description
1 polymer ?
#
loop_
_entity_poly.entity_id
_entity_poly.type
_entity_poly.pdbx_seq_one_letter_code
_entity_poly.pdbx_strand_id
1 'polypeptide(L)'
;MQNTEIRIFLPKFKMEEEYSLVPTLSKMGMKDVFNPGKADLSGMSGHRDLVVSQVRHKAYIEVNEEGTEAAAATAVVVRLT
;
A
#
# COMPACT_ATOMS: atom_id res chain seq x y z
N MET A 1 25.17 17.39 -4.15
CA MET A 1 24.24 18.05 -5.07
C MET A 1 24.79 19.45 -5.36
N GLN A 2 24.83 19.87 -6.63
CA GLN A 2 25.26 21.22 -7.01
C GLN A 2 24.03 22.07 -7.36
N ASN A 3 24.02 23.34 -6.97
CA ASN A 3 22.93 24.26 -7.31
C ASN A 3 22.99 24.58 -8.81
N THR A 4 21.86 24.43 -9.49
CA THR A 4 21.70 24.72 -10.91
C THR A 4 20.46 25.57 -11.12
N GLU A 5 20.59 26.65 -11.88
CA GLU A 5 19.46 27.49 -12.26
C GLU A 5 18.71 26.83 -13.43
N ILE A 6 17.41 26.59 -13.24
CA ILE A 6 16.54 25.94 -14.22
C ILE A 6 15.19 26.64 -14.33
N ARG A 7 14.63 26.67 -15.55
CA ARG A 7 13.24 27.08 -15.77
C ARG A 7 12.34 25.85 -15.69
N ILE A 8 11.47 25.81 -14.68
CA ILE A 8 10.56 24.69 -14.42
C ILE A 8 9.15 25.09 -14.86
N PHE A 9 8.49 24.18 -15.57
CA PHE A 9 7.05 24.23 -15.84
C PHE A 9 6.43 22.96 -15.27
N LEU A 10 5.68 23.10 -14.18
CA LEU A 10 5.04 22.00 -13.49
C LEU A 10 3.53 22.26 -13.43
N PRO A 11 2.69 21.37 -13.97
CA PRO A 11 1.25 21.55 -13.88
C PRO A 11 0.78 21.34 -12.43
N LYS A 12 -0.28 22.05 -12.04
CA LYS A 12 -1.07 21.62 -10.89
C LYS A 12 -1.76 20.32 -11.23
N PHE A 13 -1.74 19.37 -10.32
CA PHE A 13 -2.47 18.14 -10.49
C PHE A 13 -2.94 17.58 -9.16
N LYS A 14 -3.98 16.76 -9.24
CA LYS A 14 -4.54 16.03 -8.13
C LYS A 14 -4.79 14.60 -8.60
N MET A 15 -4.42 13.63 -7.76
CA MET A 15 -4.57 12.21 -8.05
C MET A 15 -5.02 11.49 -6.79
N GLU A 16 -5.97 10.58 -6.94
CA GLU A 16 -6.47 9.74 -5.87
C GLU A 16 -6.67 8.33 -6.42
N GLU A 17 -6.02 7.35 -5.80
CA GLU A 17 -5.98 5.98 -6.31
C GLU A 17 -6.21 4.98 -5.18
N GLU A 18 -6.88 3.87 -5.49
CA GLU A 18 -7.09 2.75 -4.59
C GLU A 18 -6.62 1.43 -5.23
N TYR A 19 -5.86 0.65 -4.48
CA TYR A 19 -5.22 -0.58 -4.92
C TYR A 19 -5.63 -1.77 -4.05
N SER A 20 -5.95 -2.90 -4.71
CA SER A 20 -5.89 -4.22 -4.08
C SER A 20 -4.47 -4.76 -4.23
N LEU A 21 -3.74 -4.86 -3.13
CA LEU A 21 -2.31 -5.22 -3.15
C LEU A 21 -2.07 -6.73 -3.10
N VAL A 22 -3.08 -7.57 -2.85
CA VAL A 22 -2.92 -9.04 -2.78
C VAL A 22 -2.24 -9.60 -4.03
N PRO A 23 -2.66 -9.26 -5.27
CA PRO A 23 -2.02 -9.81 -6.47
C PRO A 23 -0.56 -9.35 -6.62
N THR A 24 -0.27 -8.08 -6.32
CA THR A 24 1.08 -7.50 -6.42
C THR A 24 2.02 -8.13 -5.40
N LEU A 25 1.62 -8.18 -4.12
CA LEU A 25 2.40 -8.79 -3.05
C LEU A 25 2.63 -10.30 -3.31
N SER A 26 1.62 -10.98 -3.83
CA SER A 26 1.75 -12.39 -4.25
C SER A 26 2.79 -12.58 -5.36
N LYS A 27 2.81 -11.68 -6.35
CA LYS A 27 3.82 -11.68 -7.42
C LYS A 27 5.22 -11.37 -6.90
N MET A 28 5.33 -10.54 -5.85
CA MET A 28 6.59 -10.21 -5.18
C MET A 28 7.09 -11.32 -4.23
N GLY A 29 6.34 -12.41 -4.05
CA GLY A 29 6.76 -13.59 -3.29
C GLY A 29 5.99 -13.83 -1.98
N MET A 30 5.19 -12.86 -1.53
CA MET A 30 4.35 -13.01 -0.34
C MET A 30 3.08 -13.80 -0.71
N LYS A 31 3.16 -15.13 -0.75
CA LYS A 31 2.04 -15.99 -1.17
C LYS A 31 1.36 -16.72 -0.01
N ASP A 32 2.13 -17.19 0.95
CA ASP A 32 1.63 -18.08 2.00
C ASP A 32 0.67 -17.38 2.95
N VAL A 33 0.91 -16.09 3.25
CA VAL A 33 0.04 -15.29 4.14
C VAL A 33 -1.40 -15.10 3.62
N PHE A 34 -1.61 -15.29 2.31
CA PHE A 34 -2.91 -15.21 1.67
C PHE A 34 -3.57 -16.58 1.47
N ASN A 35 -2.87 -17.67 1.82
CA ASN A 35 -3.35 -19.03 1.65
C ASN A 35 -3.79 -19.63 3.01
N PRO A 36 -5.07 -19.97 3.20
CA PRO A 36 -5.57 -20.53 4.45
C PRO A 36 -4.84 -21.79 4.96
N GLY A 37 -4.30 -22.61 4.06
CA GLY A 37 -3.58 -23.84 4.43
C GLY A 37 -2.09 -23.67 4.67
N LYS A 38 -1.54 -22.47 4.43
CA LYS A 38 -0.09 -22.18 4.58
C LYS A 38 0.22 -20.95 5.43
N ALA A 39 -0.76 -20.07 5.63
CA ALA A 39 -0.58 -18.85 6.40
C ALA A 39 -0.17 -19.20 7.83
N ASP A 40 0.94 -18.61 8.27
CA ASP A 40 1.43 -18.75 9.63
C ASP A 40 1.48 -17.36 10.28
N LEU A 41 0.36 -16.99 10.89
CA LEU A 41 0.19 -15.77 11.68
C LEU A 41 0.15 -16.07 13.18
N SER A 42 0.74 -17.20 13.62
CA SER A 42 0.73 -17.61 15.02
C SER A 42 1.44 -16.61 15.95
N GLY A 43 2.28 -15.72 15.41
CA GLY A 43 2.84 -14.59 16.16
C GLY A 43 1.79 -13.59 16.67
N MET A 44 0.57 -13.59 16.11
CA MET A 44 -0.52 -12.70 16.52
C MET A 44 -1.48 -13.35 17.53
N SER A 45 -1.91 -14.59 17.27
CA SER A 45 -2.94 -15.28 18.06
C SER A 45 -2.44 -16.49 18.86
N GLY A 46 -1.21 -16.95 18.63
CA GLY A 46 -0.70 -18.23 19.15
C GLY A 46 -1.19 -19.47 18.37
N HIS A 47 -2.05 -19.29 17.36
CA HIS A 47 -2.64 -20.36 16.56
C HIS A 47 -2.41 -20.11 15.06
N ARG A 48 -2.53 -21.17 14.25
CA ARG A 48 -2.42 -21.11 12.78
C ARG A 48 -3.79 -21.08 12.12
N ASP A 49 -4.64 -20.22 12.64
CA ASP A 49 -6.05 -20.09 12.26
C ASP A 49 -6.38 -18.72 11.65
N LEU A 50 -5.37 -17.90 11.36
CA LEU A 50 -5.53 -16.58 10.77
C LEU A 50 -4.95 -16.53 9.35
N VAL A 51 -5.65 -15.84 8.46
CA VAL A 51 -5.20 -15.56 7.09
C VAL A 51 -5.46 -14.11 6.71
N VAL A 52 -4.53 -13.51 5.95
CA VAL A 52 -4.81 -12.21 5.32
C VAL A 52 -5.73 -12.43 4.13
N SER A 53 -6.91 -11.84 4.19
CA SER A 53 -7.92 -11.93 3.13
C SER A 53 -7.81 -10.80 2.12
N GLN A 54 -7.47 -9.58 2.56
CA GLN A 54 -7.35 -8.41 1.71
C GLN A 54 -6.23 -7.49 2.19
N VAL A 55 -5.64 -6.78 1.23
CA VAL A 55 -4.76 -5.64 1.49
C VAL A 55 -5.21 -4.52 0.58
N ARG A 56 -5.74 -3.44 1.15
CA ARG A 56 -6.24 -2.25 0.44
C ARG A 56 -5.32 -1.08 0.73
N HIS A 57 -4.91 -0.36 -0.30
CA HIS A 57 -4.11 0.85 -0.16
C HIS A 57 -4.77 1.98 -0.93
N LYS A 58 -5.03 3.10 -0.26
CA LYS A 58 -5.58 4.30 -0.88
C LYS A 58 -4.62 5.44 -0.69
N ALA A 59 -4.34 6.20 -1.74
CA ALA A 59 -3.41 7.32 -1.73
C ALA A 59 -4.01 8.54 -2.44
N TYR A 60 -3.62 9.72 -1.96
CA TYR A 60 -4.02 11.03 -2.42
C TYR A 60 -2.78 11.91 -2.56
N ILE A 61 -2.70 12.68 -3.64
CA ILE A 61 -1.71 13.73 -3.79
C ILE A 61 -2.31 14.92 -4.53
N GLU A 62 -1.98 16.12 -4.05
CA GLU A 62 -2.27 17.39 -4.68
C GLU A 62 -0.99 18.23 -4.73
N VAL A 63 -0.68 18.74 -5.91
CA VAL A 63 0.44 19.64 -6.15
C VAL A 63 -0.08 20.97 -6.66
N ASN A 64 0.28 22.04 -5.97
CA ASN A 64 -0.03 23.42 -6.32
C ASN A 64 1.18 24.33 -6.05
N GLU A 65 1.00 25.64 -6.20
CA GLU A 65 2.09 26.61 -6.02
C GLU A 65 2.55 26.78 -4.57
N GLU A 66 1.66 26.53 -3.61
CA GLU A 66 2.00 26.60 -2.18
C GLU A 66 2.78 25.36 -1.73
N GLY A 67 2.60 24.24 -2.40
CA GLY A 67 3.38 23.02 -2.17
C GLY A 67 2.65 21.75 -2.56
N THR A 68 2.80 20.72 -1.73
CA THR A 68 2.22 19.39 -1.96
C THR A 68 1.51 18.92 -0.71
N GLU A 69 0.24 18.53 -0.86
CA GLU A 69 -0.50 17.81 0.17
C GLU A 69 -0.66 16.35 -0.29
N ALA A 70 -0.20 15.41 0.53
CA ALA A 70 -0.29 13.99 0.23
C ALA A 70 -0.74 13.20 1.46
N ALA A 71 -1.62 12.23 1.24
CA ALA A 71 -2.13 11.36 2.28
C ALA A 71 -2.27 9.93 1.75
N ALA A 72 -2.10 8.94 2.61
CA ALA A 72 -2.33 7.55 2.26
C ALA A 72 -2.77 6.73 3.47
N ALA A 73 -3.54 5.67 3.21
CA ALA A 73 -3.98 4.71 4.20
C ALA A 73 -3.89 3.29 3.65
N THR A 74 -3.46 2.35 4.49
CA THR A 74 -3.37 0.93 4.15
C THR A 74 -4.15 0.12 5.17
N ALA A 75 -5.07 -0.72 4.70
CA ALA A 75 -5.81 -1.66 5.51
C ALA A 75 -5.42 -3.10 5.17
N VAL A 76 -5.10 -3.90 6.19
CA VAL A 76 -4.87 -5.33 6.09
C VAL A 76 -6.02 -6.04 6.81
N VAL A 77 -6.78 -6.84 6.08
CA VAL A 77 -7.95 -7.54 6.62
C VAL A 77 -7.58 -8.98 6.94
N VAL A 78 -7.54 -9.31 8.22
CA VAL A 78 -7.31 -10.67 8.72
C VAL A 78 -8.64 -11.32 9.06
N ARG A 79 -8.81 -12.59 8.71
CA ARG A 79 -9.96 -13.40 9.10
C ARG A 79 -9.53 -14.76 9.62
N LEU A 80 -10.43 -15.43 10.33
CA LEU A 80 -10.25 -16.83 10.70
C LEU A 80 -10.32 -17.73 9.46
N THR A 81 -9.47 -18.77 9.42
CA THR A 81 -9.42 -19.80 8.37
C THR A 81 -10.35 -20.95 8.65
#